data_AF-Q5DFF3-F1
#
_entry.id   AF-Q5DFF3-F1
#
_cell.length_a   1.000
_cell.length_b   1.000
_cell.length_c   1.000
_cell.angle_alpha   90.00
_cell.angle_beta   90.00
_cell.angle_gamma   90.00
#
_symmetry.space_group_name_H-M   'P 1'
#
loop_
_entity.id
_entity.type
_entity.pdbx_description
1 polymer ?
#
loop_
_entity_poly.entity_id
_entity_poly.type
_entity_poly.pdbx_seq_one_letter_code
_entity_poly.pdbx_strand_id
1 'polypeptide(L)'
;MVSTYPCIIFSLPIKNYTILMPLFCALTIFSTVFSTLIQTSPTLTRSGILKIMQSNGPGSTGLTFTWIPVLFAYVGGFGRVLCSLFFLCLSFAGITSLIGHVQLTVVTAKDLGLRHRPAAFVGLFLTLIFGMPSAISINVLTNQDNVWGFALMLSGLAMAGLILIYGPMKYRRIIVNDFGIDDWKLPIAWVFMISILVPFSGTGLIIWWAYDLIISNPEWYQLTLDSMTTTLLEWFIIFFILITANAVAVWRNIDFFHKEKQSGYDPHNPDYIPKDELQSLDEFFIVSSDSVNMNNVNQMQTNL
;
A
#
# COMPACT_ATOMS: atom_id res chain seq x y z
N MET A 1 -10.09 -21.21 -23.11
CA MET A 1 -11.07 -20.92 -22.04
C MET A 1 -10.51 -21.41 -20.71
N VAL A 2 -9.73 -20.57 -20.03
CA VAL A 2 -9.32 -20.81 -18.63
C VAL A 2 -10.27 -20.00 -17.76
N SER A 3 -10.82 -20.65 -16.75
CA SER A 3 -11.83 -20.15 -15.82
C SER A 3 -11.36 -18.88 -15.08
N THR A 4 -11.84 -17.71 -15.52
CA THR A 4 -11.65 -16.40 -14.84
C THR A 4 -12.79 -16.08 -13.85
N TYR A 5 -13.71 -17.01 -13.63
CA TYR A 5 -14.94 -16.77 -12.87
C TYR A 5 -14.84 -16.66 -11.33
N PRO A 6 -13.75 -17.02 -10.61
CA PRO A 6 -13.76 -16.88 -9.15
C PRO A 6 -13.26 -15.52 -8.63
N CYS A 7 -12.69 -14.63 -9.45
CA CYS A 7 -12.08 -13.39 -8.92
C CYS A 7 -13.09 -12.36 -8.41
N ILE A 8 -14.30 -12.31 -8.98
CA ILE A 8 -15.25 -11.21 -8.75
C ILE A 8 -16.06 -11.41 -7.46
N ILE A 9 -16.45 -12.66 -7.15
CA ILE A 9 -17.26 -13.00 -5.97
C ILE A 9 -16.47 -12.79 -4.67
N PHE A 10 -15.14 -12.91 -4.69
CA PHE A 10 -14.30 -12.64 -3.52
C PHE A 10 -13.99 -11.15 -3.31
N SER A 11 -13.92 -10.34 -4.37
CA SER A 11 -13.48 -8.92 -4.28
C SER A 11 -14.46 -8.02 -3.51
N LEU A 12 -15.77 -8.20 -3.68
CA LEU A 12 -16.81 -7.43 -2.98
C LEU A 12 -16.88 -7.66 -1.46
N PRO A 13 -16.95 -8.92 -0.97
CA PRO A 13 -16.90 -9.18 0.47
C PRO A 13 -15.59 -8.68 1.07
N ILE A 14 -14.43 -8.94 0.44
CA ILE A 14 -13.11 -8.56 0.96
C ILE A 14 -13.00 -7.04 1.16
N LYS A 15 -13.49 -6.22 0.22
CA LYS A 15 -13.46 -4.76 0.34
C LYS A 15 -14.32 -4.25 1.51
N ASN A 16 -15.50 -4.83 1.70
CA ASN A 16 -16.37 -4.47 2.83
C ASN A 16 -15.78 -4.94 4.17
N TYR A 17 -15.23 -6.14 4.23
CA TYR A 17 -14.58 -6.66 5.45
C TYR A 17 -13.35 -5.84 5.85
N THR A 18 -12.58 -5.33 4.88
CA THR A 18 -11.38 -4.52 5.18
C THR A 18 -11.71 -3.26 6.00
N ILE A 19 -12.86 -2.63 5.75
CA ILE A 19 -13.26 -1.40 6.48
C ILE A 19 -14.08 -1.76 7.73
N LEU A 20 -14.96 -2.75 7.62
CA LEU A 20 -15.88 -3.13 8.68
C LEU A 20 -15.16 -3.81 9.86
N MET A 21 -14.11 -4.59 9.59
CA MET A 21 -13.41 -5.37 10.60
C MET A 21 -12.61 -4.48 11.58
N PRO A 22 -11.80 -3.50 11.13
CA PRO A 22 -11.18 -2.51 12.03
C PRO A 22 -12.20 -1.67 12.79
N LEU A 23 -13.34 -1.33 12.18
CA LEU A 23 -14.40 -0.57 12.84
C LEU A 23 -15.02 -1.34 14.02
N PHE A 24 -15.37 -2.62 13.83
CA PHE A 24 -15.87 -3.47 14.91
C PHE A 24 -14.78 -3.73 15.97
N CYS A 25 -13.53 -3.93 15.55
CA CYS A 25 -12.39 -4.07 16.45
C CYS A 25 -12.23 -2.83 17.34
N ALA A 26 -12.29 -1.62 16.76
CA ALA A 26 -12.22 -0.38 17.51
C ALA A 26 -13.41 -0.24 18.49
N LEU A 27 -14.65 -0.44 18.04
CA LEU A 27 -15.84 -0.33 18.89
C LEU A 27 -15.78 -1.28 20.09
N THR A 28 -15.33 -2.52 19.88
CA THR A 28 -15.22 -3.54 20.93
C THR A 28 -14.06 -3.27 21.89
N ILE A 29 -12.87 -2.96 21.38
CA ILE A 29 -11.68 -2.72 22.22
C ILE A 29 -11.83 -1.43 23.03
N PHE A 30 -12.24 -0.32 22.41
CA PHE A 30 -12.43 0.93 23.14
C PHE A 30 -13.50 0.78 24.24
N SER A 31 -14.64 0.16 23.93
CA SER A 31 -15.71 -0.04 24.92
C SER A 31 -15.24 -0.89 26.11
N THR A 32 -14.53 -1.99 25.85
CA THR A 32 -14.09 -2.93 26.89
C THR A 32 -12.94 -2.39 27.75
N VAL A 33 -11.92 -1.78 27.13
CA VAL A 33 -10.78 -1.18 27.84
C VAL A 33 -11.25 -0.06 28.76
N PHE A 34 -12.09 0.86 28.28
CA PHE A 34 -12.51 2.00 29.10
C PHE A 34 -13.57 1.64 30.15
N SER A 35 -14.44 0.66 29.89
CA SER A 35 -15.36 0.13 30.90
C SER A 35 -14.62 -0.51 32.08
N THR A 36 -13.54 -1.23 31.82
CA THR A 36 -12.72 -1.86 32.88
C THR A 36 -11.84 -0.85 33.63
N LEU A 37 -11.34 0.20 32.97
CA LEU A 37 -10.61 1.29 33.62
C LEU A 37 -11.47 2.07 34.63
N ILE A 38 -12.74 2.33 34.29
CA ILE A 38 -13.69 3.00 35.20
C ILE A 38 -13.91 2.17 36.48
N GLN A 39 -13.94 0.84 36.35
CA GLN A 39 -14.18 -0.06 37.48
C GLN A 39 -12.93 -0.27 38.35
N THR A 40 -11.74 -0.24 37.76
CA THR A 40 -10.47 -0.52 38.45
C THR A 40 -9.80 0.70 39.07
N SER A 41 -10.09 1.91 38.57
CA SER A 41 -9.47 3.16 39.04
C SER A 41 -10.53 4.20 39.46
N PRO A 42 -11.15 4.07 40.65
CA PRO A 42 -12.17 5.00 41.15
C PRO A 42 -11.63 6.43 41.45
N THR A 43 -10.33 6.66 41.34
CA THR A 43 -9.67 7.97 41.51
C THR A 43 -9.53 8.77 40.20
N LEU A 44 -9.76 8.15 39.03
CA LEU A 44 -9.73 8.84 37.74
C LEU A 44 -11.10 9.51 37.48
N THR A 45 -11.15 10.82 37.61
CA THR A 45 -12.32 11.62 37.20
C THR A 45 -12.61 11.38 35.71
N ARG A 46 -13.88 11.48 35.26
CA ARG A 46 -14.28 11.36 33.85
C ARG A 46 -13.40 12.19 32.90
N SER A 47 -12.92 13.36 33.36
CA SER A 47 -11.97 14.22 32.63
C SER A 47 -10.57 13.63 32.47
N GLY A 48 -10.06 12.87 33.44
CA GLY A 48 -8.77 12.17 33.36
C GLY A 48 -8.80 11.02 32.35
N ILE A 49 -9.92 10.28 32.31
CA ILE A 49 -10.13 9.22 31.31
C ILE A 49 -10.22 9.81 29.90
N LEU A 50 -10.94 10.93 29.73
CA LEU A 50 -11.00 11.63 28.43
C LEU A 50 -9.63 12.15 27.98
N LYS A 51 -8.81 12.67 28.89
CA LYS A 51 -7.43 13.07 28.56
C LYS A 51 -6.56 11.88 28.16
N ILE A 52 -6.73 10.74 28.83
CA ILE A 52 -6.03 9.50 28.49
C ILE A 52 -6.48 8.97 27.12
N MET A 53 -7.79 9.02 26.83
CA MET A 53 -8.34 8.67 25.51
C MET A 53 -7.79 9.55 24.39
N GLN A 54 -7.52 10.82 24.68
CA GLN A 54 -6.95 11.78 23.72
C GLN A 54 -5.42 11.70 23.64
N SER A 55 -4.75 11.10 24.63
CA SER A 55 -3.29 10.90 24.61
C SER A 55 -2.95 9.53 24.02
N ASN A 56 -2.36 9.50 22.83
CA ASN A 56 -2.07 8.23 22.12
C ASN A 56 -0.91 7.40 22.72
N GLY A 57 -0.37 7.80 23.88
CA GLY A 57 0.86 7.23 24.46
C GLY A 57 2.10 7.49 23.59
N PRO A 58 3.29 7.08 24.04
CA PRO A 58 4.53 7.25 23.27
C PRO A 58 4.43 6.59 21.89
N GLY A 59 4.72 7.33 20.82
CA GLY A 59 4.71 6.83 19.44
C GLY A 59 3.36 6.27 18.97
N SER A 60 2.23 6.71 19.55
CA SER A 60 0.88 6.19 19.23
C SER A 60 0.65 4.69 19.50
N THR A 61 1.51 4.07 20.32
CA THR A 61 1.48 2.61 20.59
C THR A 61 0.77 2.24 21.91
N GLY A 62 0.35 3.22 22.70
CA GLY A 62 -0.11 3.02 24.07
C GLY A 62 -1.34 2.11 24.20
N LEU A 63 -2.27 2.18 23.23
CA LEU A 63 -3.47 1.32 23.22
C LEU A 63 -3.12 -0.16 23.16
N THR A 64 -2.27 -0.54 22.22
CA THR A 64 -1.93 -1.93 21.96
C THR A 64 -1.01 -2.52 23.02
N PHE A 65 0.01 -1.76 23.46
CA PHE A 65 1.06 -2.29 24.33
C PHE A 65 0.90 -1.98 25.82
N THR A 66 0.05 -1.01 26.18
CA THR A 66 -0.22 -0.67 27.58
C THR A 66 -1.63 -1.07 27.99
N TRP A 67 -2.65 -0.63 27.24
CA TRP A 67 -4.04 -0.75 27.69
C TRP A 67 -4.63 -2.15 27.48
N ILE A 68 -4.38 -2.80 26.34
CA ILE A 68 -4.86 -4.17 26.08
C ILE A 68 -4.29 -5.20 27.07
N PRO A 69 -2.98 -5.21 27.40
CA PRO A 69 -2.45 -6.12 28.41
C PRO A 69 -3.04 -5.90 29.81
N VAL A 70 -3.29 -4.65 30.20
CA VAL A 70 -3.94 -4.31 31.47
C VAL A 70 -5.38 -4.84 31.50
N LEU A 71 -6.13 -4.69 30.40
CA LEU A 71 -7.47 -5.28 30.26
C LEU A 71 -7.43 -6.81 30.46
N PHE A 72 -6.51 -7.50 29.78
CA PHE A 72 -6.41 -8.96 29.89
C PHE A 72 -5.92 -9.42 31.26
N ALA A 73 -5.09 -8.65 31.94
CA ALA A 73 -4.70 -8.95 33.32
C ALA A 73 -5.91 -8.93 34.28
N TYR A 74 -6.88 -8.04 34.05
CA TYR A 74 -8.10 -7.95 34.86
C TYR A 74 -9.02 -9.18 34.69
N VAL A 75 -9.07 -9.78 33.50
CA VAL A 75 -9.87 -10.99 33.22
C VAL A 75 -9.32 -12.24 33.95
N GLY A 76 -8.10 -12.18 34.50
CA GLY A 76 -7.51 -13.26 35.29
C GLY A 76 -6.87 -14.35 34.46
N GLY A 77 -7.03 -15.63 34.85
CA GLY A 77 -6.30 -16.77 34.27
C GLY A 77 -6.51 -16.95 32.76
N PHE A 78 -7.75 -16.79 32.29
CA PHE A 78 -8.09 -16.86 30.86
C PHE A 78 -7.49 -15.68 30.07
N GLY A 79 -7.35 -14.52 30.71
CA GLY A 79 -6.78 -13.32 30.10
C GLY A 79 -5.31 -13.48 29.69
N ARG A 80 -4.51 -14.28 30.41
CA ARG A 80 -3.11 -14.56 30.01
C ARG A 80 -3.02 -15.27 28.67
N VAL A 81 -3.92 -16.23 28.43
CA VAL A 81 -3.99 -16.97 27.15
C VAL A 81 -4.42 -16.04 26.03
N LEU A 82 -5.44 -15.20 26.28
CA LEU A 82 -5.90 -14.19 25.31
C LEU A 82 -4.80 -13.18 24.97
N CYS A 83 -4.04 -12.71 25.96
CA CYS A 83 -2.93 -11.79 25.76
C CYS A 83 -1.83 -12.41 24.87
N SER A 84 -1.48 -13.67 25.11
CA SER A 84 -0.51 -14.39 24.27
C SER A 84 -1.01 -14.57 22.84
N LEU A 85 -2.28 -14.94 22.64
CA LEU A 85 -2.88 -15.08 21.31
C LEU A 85 -2.99 -13.74 20.58
N PHE A 86 -3.28 -12.66 21.30
CA PHE A 86 -3.35 -11.31 20.77
C PHE A 86 -1.99 -10.86 20.21
N PHE A 87 -0.91 -10.98 20.97
CA PHE A 87 0.43 -10.60 20.50
C PHE A 87 0.96 -11.53 19.40
N LEU A 88 0.57 -12.81 19.42
CA LEU A 88 0.87 -13.73 18.32
C LEU A 88 0.18 -13.28 17.02
N CYS A 89 -1.10 -12.92 17.09
CA CYS A 89 -1.86 -12.38 15.96
C CYS A 89 -1.25 -11.06 15.46
N LEU A 90 -0.90 -10.14 16.38
CA LEU A 90 -0.24 -8.87 16.05
C LEU A 90 1.10 -9.11 15.33
N SER A 91 1.86 -10.13 15.76
CA SER A 91 3.12 -10.51 15.13
C SER A 91 2.91 -11.03 13.70
N PHE A 92 1.92 -11.90 13.47
CA PHE A 92 1.59 -12.37 12.12
C PHE A 92 1.11 -11.22 11.22
N ALA A 93 0.27 -10.32 11.73
CA ALA A 93 -0.15 -9.14 10.99
C ALA A 93 1.07 -8.28 10.56
N GLY A 94 1.99 -8.02 11.48
CA GLY A 94 3.23 -7.29 11.20
C GLY A 94 4.11 -7.98 10.15
N ILE A 95 4.31 -9.30 10.26
CA ILE A 95 5.11 -10.08 9.29
C ILE A 95 4.48 -10.02 7.89
N THR A 96 3.15 -10.16 7.79
CA THR A 96 2.47 -10.11 6.49
C THR A 96 2.62 -8.75 5.79
N SER A 97 2.52 -7.64 6.53
CA SER A 97 2.76 -6.29 5.98
C SER A 97 4.22 -6.09 5.59
N LEU A 98 5.17 -6.59 6.40
CA LEU A 98 6.59 -6.48 6.13
C LEU A 98 6.98 -7.18 4.83
N ILE A 99 6.39 -8.35 4.53
CA ILE A 99 6.61 -9.06 3.27
C ILE A 99 6.24 -8.18 2.07
N GLY A 100 5.13 -7.42 2.16
CA GLY A 100 4.72 -6.48 1.12
C GLY A 100 5.74 -5.35 0.89
N HIS A 101 6.25 -4.76 1.96
CA HIS A 101 7.26 -3.70 1.88
C HIS A 101 8.60 -4.20 1.32
N VAL A 102 9.04 -5.40 1.74
CA VAL A 102 10.25 -6.02 1.18
C VAL A 102 10.05 -6.33 -0.29
N GLN A 103 8.90 -6.88 -0.69
CA GLN A 103 8.60 -7.20 -2.09
C GLN A 103 8.63 -5.95 -2.98
N LEU A 104 8.13 -4.81 -2.50
CA LEU A 104 8.24 -3.54 -3.23
C LEU A 104 9.71 -3.20 -3.51
N THR A 105 10.57 -3.30 -2.51
CA THR A 105 12.02 -3.06 -2.65
C THR A 105 12.67 -4.04 -3.63
N VAL A 106 12.27 -5.32 -3.60
CA VAL A 106 12.78 -6.36 -4.49
C VAL A 106 12.38 -6.13 -5.94
N VAL A 107 11.14 -5.69 -6.19
CA VAL A 107 10.68 -5.37 -7.55
C VAL A 107 11.48 -4.18 -8.08
N THR A 108 11.60 -3.09 -7.33
CA THR A 108 12.42 -1.95 -7.73
C THR A 108 13.88 -2.33 -7.98
N ALA A 109 14.47 -3.20 -7.15
CA ALA A 109 15.82 -3.70 -7.36
C ALA A 109 15.96 -4.58 -8.63
N LYS A 110 14.92 -5.37 -8.95
CA LYS A 110 14.87 -6.16 -10.19
C LYS A 110 14.75 -5.27 -11.42
N ASP A 111 13.99 -4.19 -11.34
CA ASP A 111 13.83 -3.22 -12.43
C ASP A 111 15.16 -2.53 -12.77
N LEU A 112 16.09 -2.46 -11.80
CA LEU A 112 17.48 -2.02 -11.97
C LEU A 112 18.42 -3.11 -12.54
N GLY A 113 17.89 -4.29 -12.91
CA GLY A 113 18.64 -5.40 -13.50
C GLY A 113 19.20 -6.42 -12.52
N LEU A 114 18.88 -6.35 -11.22
CA LEU A 114 19.36 -7.34 -10.25
C LEU A 114 18.56 -8.65 -10.33
N ARG A 115 19.25 -9.78 -10.16
CA ARG A 115 18.61 -11.10 -10.10
C ARG A 115 17.76 -11.21 -8.82
N HIS A 116 16.65 -11.95 -8.88
CA HIS A 116 15.66 -12.02 -7.79
C HIS A 116 16.21 -12.44 -6.42
N ARG A 117 17.04 -13.50 -6.36
CA ARG A 117 17.61 -14.00 -5.09
C ARG A 117 18.50 -12.95 -4.38
N PRO A 118 19.52 -12.35 -5.02
CA PRO A 118 20.31 -11.32 -4.35
C PRO A 118 19.49 -10.07 -4.04
N ALA A 119 18.53 -9.68 -4.89
CA ALA A 119 17.64 -8.55 -4.61
C ALA A 119 16.81 -8.76 -3.32
N ALA A 120 16.27 -9.97 -3.10
CA ALA A 120 15.54 -10.32 -1.88
C ALA A 120 16.41 -10.27 -0.62
N PHE A 121 17.62 -10.83 -0.67
CA PHE A 121 18.56 -10.78 0.45
C PHE A 121 19.00 -9.35 0.79
N VAL A 122 19.32 -8.55 -0.24
CA VAL A 122 19.70 -7.14 -0.05
C VAL A 122 18.54 -6.34 0.52
N GLY A 123 17.32 -6.51 -0.01
CA GLY A 123 16.13 -5.84 0.52
C GLY A 123 15.91 -6.12 2.00
N LEU A 124 15.94 -7.39 2.40
CA LEU A 124 15.77 -7.79 3.80
C LEU A 124 16.90 -7.25 4.70
N PHE A 125 18.14 -7.28 4.22
CA PHE A 125 19.29 -6.75 4.96
C PHE A 125 19.21 -5.22 5.15
N LEU A 126 18.82 -4.48 4.11
CA LEU A 126 18.61 -3.04 4.20
C LEU A 126 17.47 -2.70 5.17
N THR A 127 16.35 -3.42 5.10
CA THR A 127 15.23 -3.23 6.04
C THR A 127 15.67 -3.47 7.49
N LEU A 128 16.52 -4.47 7.74
CA LEU A 128 17.06 -4.72 9.07
C LEU A 128 17.99 -3.59 9.55
N ILE A 129 18.92 -3.13 8.70
CA ILE A 129 19.86 -2.06 9.04
C ILE A 129 19.12 -0.75 9.33
N PHE A 130 18.24 -0.33 8.43
CA PHE A 130 17.51 0.93 8.59
C PHE A 130 16.41 0.85 9.67
N GLY A 131 15.89 -0.35 9.96
CA GLY A 131 14.93 -0.56 11.05
C GLY A 131 15.57 -0.65 12.44
N MET A 132 16.86 -0.96 12.54
CA MET A 132 17.55 -1.16 13.82
C MET A 132 17.57 0.09 14.72
N PRO A 133 17.86 1.31 14.22
CA PRO A 133 17.78 2.52 15.03
C PRO A 133 16.38 2.76 15.64
N SER A 134 15.32 2.48 14.88
CA SER A 134 13.94 2.61 15.32
C SER A 134 13.55 1.59 16.39
N ALA A 135 14.21 0.42 16.42
CA ALA A 135 14.02 -0.56 17.49
C ALA A 135 14.73 -0.17 18.81
N ILE A 136 15.78 0.65 18.73
CA ILE A 136 16.57 1.06 19.91
C ILE A 136 15.97 2.29 20.58
N SER A 137 15.40 3.23 19.81
CA SER A 137 14.86 4.48 20.35
C SER A 137 13.45 4.76 19.83
N ILE A 138 12.51 4.93 20.77
CA ILE A 138 11.12 5.30 20.46
C ILE A 138 11.02 6.68 19.81
N ASN A 139 11.93 7.60 20.13
CA ASN A 139 11.98 8.93 19.50
C ASN A 139 12.38 8.82 18.03
N VAL A 140 13.33 7.93 17.70
CA VAL A 140 13.72 7.69 16.30
C VAL A 140 12.57 7.05 15.54
N LEU A 141 11.89 6.06 16.13
CA LEU A 141 10.70 5.46 15.53
C LEU A 141 9.61 6.50 15.26
N THR A 142 9.34 7.37 16.23
CA THR A 142 8.31 8.42 16.11
C THR A 142 8.66 9.44 15.03
N ASN A 143 9.90 9.91 14.97
CA ASN A 143 10.35 10.82 13.91
C ASN A 143 10.21 10.15 12.53
N GLN A 144 10.75 8.93 12.36
CA GLN A 144 10.72 8.26 11.06
C GLN A 144 9.30 7.93 10.60
N ASP A 145 8.42 7.46 11.49
CA ASP A 145 7.01 7.21 11.14
C ASP A 145 6.30 8.50 10.70
N ASN A 146 6.54 9.62 11.40
CA ASN A 146 6.00 10.91 11.02
C ASN A 146 6.54 11.38 9.65
N VAL A 147 7.87 11.47 9.49
CA VAL A 147 8.52 11.98 8.27
C VAL A 147 8.07 11.19 7.03
N TRP A 148 8.08 9.87 7.12
CA TRP A 148 7.74 9.01 5.98
C TRP A 148 6.23 8.83 5.80
N GLY A 149 5.43 8.92 6.86
CA GLY A 149 3.98 8.95 6.79
C GLY A 149 3.47 10.13 5.95
N PHE A 150 4.02 11.32 6.15
CA PHE A 150 3.67 12.49 5.32
C PHE A 150 4.20 12.38 3.89
N ALA A 151 5.38 11.78 3.69
CA ALA A 151 5.90 11.51 2.36
C ALA A 151 5.00 10.56 1.54
N LEU A 152 4.43 9.54 2.19
CA LEU A 152 3.46 8.63 1.56
C LEU A 152 2.19 9.37 1.11
N MET A 153 1.72 10.37 1.88
CA MET A 153 0.59 11.20 1.48
C MET A 153 0.91 12.04 0.23
N LEU A 154 2.11 12.62 0.15
CA LEU A 154 2.58 13.32 -1.05
C LEU A 154 2.68 12.39 -2.26
N SER A 155 3.20 11.17 -2.06
CA SER A 155 3.26 10.14 -3.11
C SER A 155 1.86 9.76 -3.61
N GLY A 156 0.87 9.63 -2.70
CA GLY A 156 -0.51 9.36 -3.07
C GLY A 156 -1.14 10.46 -3.91
N LEU A 157 -0.87 11.73 -3.56
CA LEU A 157 -1.29 12.89 -4.36
C LEU A 157 -0.60 12.95 -5.71
N ALA A 158 0.69 12.64 -5.78
CA ALA A 158 1.43 12.58 -7.05
C ALA A 158 0.82 11.52 -7.98
N MET A 159 0.49 10.34 -7.45
CA MET A 159 -0.20 9.29 -8.21
C MET A 159 -1.59 9.71 -8.68
N ALA A 160 -2.37 10.39 -7.82
CA ALA A 160 -3.66 10.97 -8.23
C ALA A 160 -3.49 12.04 -9.33
N GLY A 161 -2.43 12.87 -9.23
CA GLY A 161 -2.05 13.86 -10.24
C GLY A 161 -1.72 13.22 -11.59
N LEU A 162 -1.03 12.08 -11.61
CA LEU A 162 -0.75 11.33 -12.83
C LEU A 162 -2.04 10.88 -13.54
N ILE A 163 -3.02 10.40 -12.78
CA ILE A 163 -4.34 10.01 -13.31
C ILE A 163 -5.08 11.22 -13.89
N LEU A 164 -4.96 12.39 -13.25
CA LEU A 164 -5.55 13.63 -13.74
C LEU A 164 -4.94 14.07 -15.07
N ILE A 165 -3.61 14.01 -15.22
CA ILE A 165 -2.89 14.36 -16.46
C ILE A 165 -3.26 13.39 -17.58
N TYR A 166 -3.35 12.09 -17.31
CA TYR A 166 -3.75 11.08 -18.29
C TYR A 166 -5.23 11.22 -18.73
N GLY A 167 -6.04 11.87 -17.91
CA GLY A 167 -7.48 12.03 -18.12
C GLY A 167 -8.25 10.93 -17.38
N PRO A 168 -9.00 11.26 -16.31
CA PRO A 168 -9.59 10.26 -15.41
C PRO A 168 -10.71 9.44 -16.08
N MET A 169 -11.40 10.02 -17.09
CA MET A 169 -12.35 9.30 -17.93
C MET A 169 -11.67 8.29 -18.86
N LYS A 170 -10.51 8.66 -19.43
CA LYS A 170 -9.70 7.79 -20.30
C LYS A 170 -9.10 6.65 -19.48
N TYR A 171 -8.57 6.96 -18.29
CA TYR A 171 -8.07 5.97 -17.33
C TYR A 171 -9.13 4.92 -16.98
N ARG A 172 -10.33 5.36 -16.58
CA ARG A 172 -11.44 4.48 -16.23
C ARG A 172 -11.83 3.54 -17.37
N ARG A 173 -11.97 4.08 -18.60
CA ARG A 173 -12.42 3.28 -19.75
C ARG A 173 -11.34 2.30 -20.19
N ILE A 174 -10.18 2.83 -20.53
CA ILE A 174 -9.13 2.07 -21.22
C ILE A 174 -8.36 1.17 -20.24
N ILE A 175 -7.97 1.67 -19.06
CA ILE A 175 -7.10 0.92 -18.14
C ILE A 175 -7.89 -0.04 -17.24
N VAL A 176 -9.11 0.33 -16.84
CA VAL A 176 -9.89 -0.46 -15.87
C VAL A 176 -10.98 -1.30 -16.55
N ASN A 177 -11.85 -0.67 -17.35
CA ASN A 177 -13.02 -1.36 -17.88
C ASN A 177 -12.72 -2.23 -19.11
N ASP A 178 -11.76 -1.84 -19.95
CA ASP A 178 -11.43 -2.60 -21.16
C ASP A 178 -10.48 -3.79 -20.86
N PHE A 179 -9.60 -3.67 -19.85
CA PHE A 179 -8.78 -4.81 -19.37
C PHE A 179 -9.52 -5.76 -18.41
N GLY A 180 -10.60 -5.29 -17.77
CA GLY A 180 -11.42 -6.08 -16.85
C GLY A 180 -12.43 -6.96 -17.57
N ILE A 181 -11.98 -8.05 -18.19
CA ILE A 181 -12.87 -9.04 -18.83
C ILE A 181 -13.77 -9.65 -17.74
N ASP A 182 -15.08 -9.44 -17.85
CA ASP A 182 -16.14 -9.85 -16.91
C ASP A 182 -16.14 -9.22 -15.49
N ASP A 183 -15.27 -8.25 -15.18
CA ASP A 183 -15.22 -7.61 -13.84
C ASP A 183 -16.21 -6.42 -13.70
N TRP A 184 -16.49 -6.02 -12.45
CA TRP A 184 -17.38 -4.90 -12.13
C TRP A 184 -16.83 -3.60 -12.73
N LYS A 185 -17.59 -3.02 -13.67
CA LYS A 185 -17.23 -1.74 -14.29
C LYS A 185 -17.18 -0.62 -13.25
N LEU A 186 -16.06 0.08 -13.20
CA LEU A 186 -15.85 1.16 -12.26
C LEU A 186 -16.92 2.25 -12.51
N PRO A 187 -17.64 2.76 -11.49
CA PRO A 187 -18.71 3.72 -11.68
C PRO A 187 -18.17 5.11 -12.06
N ILE A 188 -18.99 5.94 -12.69
CA ILE A 188 -18.59 7.32 -13.04
C ILE A 188 -18.34 8.18 -11.80
N ALA A 189 -18.97 7.85 -10.66
CA ALA A 189 -18.71 8.47 -9.37
C ALA A 189 -17.24 8.37 -8.94
N TRP A 190 -16.52 7.31 -9.35
CA TRP A 190 -15.09 7.20 -9.06
C TRP A 190 -14.26 8.31 -9.72
N VAL A 191 -14.67 8.77 -10.91
CA VAL A 191 -14.02 9.88 -11.61
C VAL A 191 -14.16 11.18 -10.81
N PHE A 192 -15.33 11.43 -10.24
CA PHE A 192 -15.54 12.57 -9.34
C PHE A 192 -14.67 12.45 -8.07
N MET A 193 -14.61 11.26 -7.47
CA MET A 193 -13.80 11.01 -6.27
C MET A 193 -12.31 11.26 -6.52
N ILE A 194 -11.73 10.67 -7.58
CA ILE A 194 -10.29 10.80 -7.87
C ILE A 194 -9.92 12.21 -8.34
N SER A 195 -10.84 12.92 -9.00
CA SER A 195 -10.52 14.23 -9.58
C SER A 195 -10.73 15.40 -8.63
N ILE A 196 -11.69 15.29 -7.71
CA ILE A 196 -12.07 16.38 -6.82
C ILE A 196 -11.83 16.00 -5.36
N LEU A 197 -12.40 14.88 -4.90
CA LEU A 197 -12.35 14.53 -3.49
C LEU A 197 -10.91 14.24 -3.02
N VAL A 198 -10.16 13.41 -3.75
CA VAL A 198 -8.81 12.96 -3.36
C VAL A 198 -7.79 14.10 -3.36
N PRO A 199 -7.70 14.96 -4.41
CA PRO A 199 -6.77 16.09 -4.39
C PRO A 199 -7.14 17.11 -3.30
N PHE A 200 -8.43 17.37 -3.10
CA PHE A 200 -8.90 18.29 -2.07
C PHE A 200 -8.58 17.77 -0.67
N SER A 201 -8.89 16.50 -0.37
CA SER A 201 -8.62 15.90 0.93
C SER A 201 -7.13 15.81 1.22
N GLY A 202 -6.31 15.35 0.26
CA GLY A 202 -4.87 15.26 0.45
C GLY A 202 -4.21 16.63 0.62
N THR A 203 -4.61 17.65 -0.15
CA THR A 203 -4.09 19.01 0.02
C THR A 203 -4.52 19.60 1.36
N GLY A 204 -5.78 19.39 1.76
CA GLY A 204 -6.29 19.83 3.05
C GLY A 204 -5.55 19.18 4.22
N LEU A 205 -5.25 17.88 4.14
CA LEU A 205 -4.47 17.16 5.15
C LEU A 205 -3.02 17.66 5.24
N ILE A 206 -2.37 17.96 4.10
CA ILE A 206 -1.00 18.53 4.10
C ILE A 206 -0.99 19.92 4.75
N ILE A 207 -1.94 20.79 4.38
CA ILE A 207 -2.05 22.13 4.95
C ILE A 207 -2.34 22.05 6.44
N TRP A 208 -3.28 21.20 6.84
CA TRP A 208 -3.64 21.03 8.24
C TRP A 208 -2.44 20.51 9.04
N TRP A 209 -1.74 19.50 8.54
CA TRP A 209 -0.53 19.00 9.18
C TRP A 209 0.53 20.10 9.37
N ALA A 210 0.84 20.85 8.30
CA ALA A 210 1.81 21.93 8.38
C ALA A 210 1.40 22.99 9.42
N TYR A 211 0.12 23.33 9.47
CA TYR A 211 -0.43 24.25 10.45
C TYR A 211 -0.33 23.73 11.89
N ASP A 212 -0.71 22.47 12.13
CA ASP A 212 -0.66 21.83 13.44
C ASP A 212 0.78 21.75 13.98
N LEU A 213 1.74 21.44 13.13
CA LEU A 213 3.13 21.30 13.51
C LEU A 213 3.81 22.64 13.83
N ILE A 214 3.44 23.72 13.13
CA ILE A 214 3.91 25.09 13.41
C ILE A 214 3.35 25.62 14.74
N ILE A 215 2.08 25.32 15.05
CA ILE A 215 1.44 25.78 16.30
C ILE A 215 1.94 25.00 17.51
N SER A 216 2.09 23.69 17.35
CA SER A 216 2.52 22.82 18.44
C SER A 216 3.99 23.06 18.83
N ASN A 217 4.82 23.51 17.88
CA ASN A 217 6.24 23.80 18.10
C ASN A 217 6.60 25.25 17.70
N PRO A 218 6.55 26.22 18.63
CA PRO A 218 6.86 27.62 18.34
C PRO A 218 8.32 27.86 17.88
N GLU A 219 9.22 26.91 18.12
CA GLU A 219 10.59 26.87 17.59
C GLU A 219 10.76 25.84 16.46
N TRP A 220 9.77 25.74 15.56
CA TRP A 220 9.77 24.84 14.40
C TRP A 220 11.02 24.94 13.50
N TYR A 221 11.76 26.05 13.58
CA TYR A 221 13.00 26.35 12.86
C TYR A 221 14.26 25.73 13.48
N GLN A 222 14.21 25.29 14.73
CA GLN A 222 15.34 24.60 15.36
C GLN A 222 15.40 23.13 14.94
N LEU A 223 16.60 22.60 14.74
CA LEU A 223 16.85 21.21 14.37
C LEU A 223 16.66 20.28 15.58
N THR A 224 15.40 20.03 15.93
CA THR A 224 15.03 18.96 16.87
C THR A 224 14.40 17.80 16.11
N LEU A 225 14.42 16.60 16.71
CA LEU A 225 13.94 15.37 16.07
C LEU A 225 12.44 15.44 15.69
N ASP A 226 11.66 16.30 16.33
CA ASP A 226 10.22 16.45 16.08
C ASP A 226 9.87 17.74 15.31
N SER A 227 10.88 18.45 14.79
CA SER A 227 10.68 19.73 14.10
C SER A 227 10.38 19.59 12.62
N MET A 228 9.60 20.55 12.09
CA MET A 228 9.30 20.66 10.65
C MET A 228 10.56 20.75 9.81
N THR A 229 11.56 21.48 10.33
CA THR A 229 12.81 21.75 9.62
C THR A 229 13.60 20.47 9.41
N THR A 230 13.62 19.56 10.40
CA THR A 230 14.24 18.23 10.24
C THR A 230 13.49 17.41 9.19
N THR A 231 12.15 17.37 9.22
CA THR A 231 11.35 16.66 8.20
C THR A 231 11.63 17.16 6.78
N LEU A 232 11.62 18.47 6.57
CA LEU A 232 11.89 19.08 5.26
C LEU A 232 13.33 18.86 4.82
N LEU A 233 14.28 18.90 5.75
CA LEU A 233 15.70 18.63 5.46
C LEU A 233 15.90 17.18 5.05
N GLU A 234 15.30 16.21 5.76
CA GLU A 234 15.36 14.80 5.40
C GLU A 234 14.83 14.58 3.96
N TRP A 235 13.66 15.14 3.64
CA TRP A 235 13.11 15.07 2.29
C TRP A 235 14.03 15.72 1.25
N PHE A 236 14.56 16.90 1.54
CA PHE A 236 15.46 17.61 0.63
C PHE A 236 16.72 16.78 0.34
N ILE A 237 17.31 16.16 1.35
CA ILE A 237 18.48 15.27 1.20
C ILE A 237 18.14 14.10 0.28
N ILE A 238 16.99 13.46 0.47
CA ILE A 238 16.57 12.32 -0.36
C ILE A 238 16.26 12.74 -1.79
N PHE A 239 15.53 13.83 -2.00
CA PHE A 239 15.28 14.37 -3.34
C PHE A 239 16.60 14.73 -4.03
N PHE A 240 17.54 15.33 -3.31
CA PHE A 240 18.86 15.64 -3.83
C PHE A 240 19.63 14.38 -4.25
N ILE A 241 19.61 13.33 -3.43
CA ILE A 241 20.22 12.03 -3.75
C ILE A 241 19.57 11.41 -4.98
N LEU A 242 18.24 11.39 -5.05
CA LEU A 242 17.49 10.81 -6.18
C LEU A 242 17.73 11.58 -7.48
N ILE A 243 17.68 12.91 -7.44
CA ILE A 243 17.95 13.76 -8.60
C ILE A 243 19.40 13.58 -9.06
N THR A 244 20.35 13.52 -8.13
CA THR A 244 21.77 13.28 -8.46
C THR A 244 21.96 11.90 -9.08
N ALA A 245 21.36 10.85 -8.50
CA ALA A 245 21.41 9.50 -9.06
C ALA A 245 20.80 9.44 -10.47
N ASN A 246 19.66 10.09 -10.67
CA ASN A 246 19.00 10.17 -11.97
C ASN A 246 19.83 10.99 -12.99
N ALA A 247 20.43 12.11 -12.57
CA ALA A 247 21.30 12.91 -13.42
C ALA A 247 22.56 12.14 -13.83
N VAL A 248 23.16 11.39 -12.90
CA VAL A 248 24.31 10.52 -13.20
C VAL A 248 23.92 9.39 -14.14
N ALA A 249 22.73 8.80 -13.97
CA ALA A 249 22.19 7.77 -14.85
C ALA A 249 22.06 8.26 -16.30
N VAL A 250 21.42 9.42 -16.47
CA VAL A 250 21.24 10.08 -17.77
C VAL A 250 22.60 10.48 -18.36
N TRP A 251 23.50 11.05 -17.56
CA TRP A 251 24.82 11.48 -18.00
C TRP A 251 25.70 10.33 -18.48
N ARG A 252 25.58 9.15 -17.85
CA ARG A 252 26.34 7.95 -18.24
C ARG A 252 25.65 7.11 -19.32
N ASN A 253 24.47 7.52 -19.84
CA ASN A 253 23.63 6.70 -20.74
C ASN A 253 23.49 5.25 -20.24
N ILE A 254 23.35 5.07 -18.93
CA ILE A 254 23.12 3.75 -18.35
C ILE A 254 21.63 3.49 -18.47
N ASP A 255 21.25 2.63 -19.41
CA ASP A 255 19.89 2.09 -19.48
C ASP A 255 19.70 1.11 -18.30
N PHE A 256 19.31 1.66 -17.14
CA PHE A 256 19.00 0.86 -15.96
C PHE A 256 17.81 -0.08 -16.19
N PHE A 257 16.85 0.38 -16.99
CA PHE A 257 15.71 -0.39 -17.39
C PHE A 257 16.04 -1.11 -18.69
N HIS A 258 16.02 -2.44 -18.68
CA HIS A 258 15.91 -3.17 -19.94
C HIS A 258 14.67 -2.62 -20.65
N LYS A 259 14.82 -2.16 -21.90
CA LYS A 259 13.67 -1.96 -22.78
C LYS A 259 12.92 -3.29 -22.82
N GLU A 260 11.87 -3.42 -22.01
CA GLU A 260 10.88 -4.44 -22.29
C GLU A 260 10.45 -4.20 -23.73
N LYS A 261 10.55 -5.25 -24.55
CA LYS A 261 9.87 -5.28 -25.85
C LYS A 261 8.51 -4.64 -25.62
N GLN A 262 8.12 -3.64 -26.41
CA GLN A 262 6.78 -3.09 -26.41
C GLN A 262 5.79 -4.23 -26.74
N SER A 263 5.46 -5.02 -25.72
CA SER A 263 4.51 -6.12 -25.75
C SER A 263 3.42 -5.72 -24.79
N GLY A 264 2.64 -4.74 -25.21
CA GLY A 264 1.54 -4.15 -24.47
C GLY A 264 0.85 -3.09 -25.31
N TYR A 265 -0.44 -2.88 -25.06
CA TYR A 265 -1.24 -1.86 -25.74
C TYR A 265 -0.64 -0.47 -25.50
N ASP A 266 -0.47 0.31 -26.57
CA ASP A 266 0.02 1.67 -26.48
C ASP A 266 -1.04 2.56 -25.79
N PRO A 267 -0.74 3.18 -24.63
CA PRO A 267 -1.69 4.06 -23.93
C PRO A 267 -2.13 5.27 -24.76
N HIS A 268 -1.36 5.63 -25.78
CA HIS A 268 -1.65 6.75 -26.68
C HIS A 268 -2.36 6.31 -27.96
N ASN A 269 -2.34 5.02 -28.30
CA ASN A 269 -2.99 4.47 -29.48
C ASN A 269 -3.76 3.18 -29.11
N PRO A 270 -4.99 3.30 -28.57
CA PRO A 270 -5.76 2.16 -28.07
C PRO A 270 -6.17 1.16 -29.15
N ASP A 271 -6.07 1.54 -30.44
CA ASP A 271 -6.36 0.68 -31.58
C ASP A 271 -5.14 -0.18 -32.01
N TYR A 272 -3.98 0.01 -31.38
CA TYR A 272 -2.76 -0.76 -31.67
C TYR A 272 -2.77 -2.12 -30.97
N ILE A 273 -2.99 -3.17 -31.75
CA ILE A 273 -2.82 -4.57 -31.31
C ILE A 273 -1.33 -4.94 -31.43
N PRO A 274 -0.67 -5.40 -30.36
CA PRO A 274 0.73 -5.79 -30.41
C PRO A 274 0.97 -6.94 -31.40
N LYS A 275 2.09 -6.90 -32.13
CA LYS A 275 2.43 -7.90 -33.18
C LYS A 275 2.48 -9.34 -32.66
N ASP A 276 2.83 -9.53 -31.38
CA ASP A 276 2.89 -10.84 -30.74
C ASP A 276 1.49 -11.44 -30.55
N GLU A 277 0.46 -10.60 -30.34
CA GLU A 277 -0.94 -11.02 -30.25
C GLU A 277 -1.48 -11.35 -31.65
N LEU A 278 -1.08 -10.60 -32.68
CA LEU A 278 -1.38 -10.90 -34.09
C LEU A 278 -0.76 -12.24 -34.53
N GLN A 279 0.50 -12.51 -34.15
CA GLN A 279 1.16 -13.80 -34.40
C GLN A 279 0.47 -14.95 -33.67
N SER A 280 0.04 -14.75 -32.42
CA SER A 280 -0.70 -15.76 -31.67
C SER A 280 -2.09 -16.03 -32.25
N LEU A 281 -2.76 -15.00 -32.78
CA LEU A 281 -4.03 -15.13 -33.48
C LEU A 281 -3.87 -15.86 -34.81
N ASP A 282 -2.84 -15.51 -35.60
CA ASP A 282 -2.51 -16.21 -36.84
C ASP A 282 -2.14 -17.68 -36.58
N GLU A 283 -1.32 -17.99 -35.57
CA GLU A 283 -1.04 -19.38 -35.16
C GLU A 283 -2.32 -20.12 -34.71
N PHE A 284 -3.20 -19.45 -33.96
CA PHE A 284 -4.46 -20.04 -33.52
C PHE A 284 -5.43 -20.31 -34.68
N PHE A 285 -5.50 -19.41 -35.67
CA PHE A 285 -6.29 -19.60 -36.89
C PHE A 285 -5.71 -20.71 -37.78
N ILE A 286 -4.38 -20.80 -37.91
CA ILE A 286 -3.71 -21.87 -38.67
C ILE A 286 -3.98 -23.23 -38.02
N VAL A 287 -3.80 -23.37 -36.70
CA VAL A 287 -4.08 -24.61 -35.95
C VAL A 287 -5.57 -24.98 -36.03
N SER A 288 -6.48 -24.00 -35.97
CA SER A 288 -7.91 -24.24 -36.15
C SER A 288 -8.22 -24.76 -37.56
N SER A 289 -7.67 -24.15 -38.61
CA SER A 289 -7.88 -24.61 -40.00
C SER A 289 -7.33 -26.01 -40.27
N ASP A 290 -6.17 -26.36 -39.71
CA ASP A 290 -5.57 -27.69 -39.85
C ASP A 290 -6.35 -28.76 -39.05
N SER A 291 -6.89 -28.40 -37.88
CA SER A 291 -7.73 -29.31 -37.09
C SER A 291 -9.09 -29.60 -37.74
N VAL A 292 -9.66 -28.63 -38.47
CA VAL A 292 -10.90 -28.82 -39.24
C VAL A 292 -10.65 -29.68 -40.48
N ASN A 293 -9.49 -29.54 -41.13
CA ASN A 293 -9.14 -30.35 -42.30
C ASN A 293 -8.80 -31.81 -41.94
N MET A 294 -8.14 -32.07 -40.80
CA MET A 294 -7.83 -33.44 -40.35
C MET A 294 -9.08 -34.27 -40.00
N ASN A 295 -10.14 -33.63 -39.48
CA ASN A 295 -11.38 -34.34 -39.17
C ASN A 295 -12.16 -34.76 -40.44
N ASN A 296 -12.06 -33.99 -41.53
CA ASN A 296 -12.68 -34.34 -42.81
C ASN A 296 -11.91 -35.43 -43.57
N VAL A 297 -10.57 -35.46 -43.46
CA VAL A 297 -9.74 -36.51 -44.08
C VAL A 297 -9.95 -37.87 -43.40
N ASN A 298 -10.07 -37.89 -42.07
CA ASN A 298 -10.29 -39.14 -41.33
C ASN A 298 -11.71 -39.72 -41.51
N GLN A 299 -12.72 -38.90 -41.83
CA GLN A 299 -14.06 -39.40 -42.16
C GLN A 299 -14.19 -39.95 -43.60
N MET A 300 -13.32 -39.54 -44.53
CA MET A 300 -13.30 -40.08 -45.89
C MET A 300 -12.56 -41.43 -46.00
N GLN A 301 -11.68 -41.77 -45.05
CA GLN A 301 -10.94 -43.04 -45.08
C GLN A 301 -11.66 -44.21 -44.37
N THR A 302 -12.76 -43.97 -43.64
CA THR A 302 -13.51 -45.02 -42.94
C THR A 302 -14.78 -45.50 -43.68
N ASN A 303 -15.03 -45.03 -44.90
CA ASN A 303 -16.21 -45.40 -45.69
C ASN A 303 -15.87 -45.89 -47.13
N LEU A 304 -14.78 -46.65 -47.27
CA LEU A 304 -14.45 -47.46 -48.45
C LEU A 304 -13.96 -48.83 -47.97
#